data_AF-A0A838U2C5-F1
#
_entry.id   AF-A0A838U2C5-F1
#
_cell.length_a   1.000
_cell.length_b   1.000
_cell.length_c   1.000
_cell.angle_alpha   90.00
_cell.angle_beta   90.00
_cell.angle_gamma   90.00
#
_symmetry.space_group_name_H-M   'P 1'
#
loop_
_entity.id
_entity.type
_entity.pdbx_description
1 polymer ?
#
loop_
_entity_poly.entity_id
_entity_poly.type
_entity_poly.pdbx_seq_one_letter_code
_entity_poly.pdbx_strand_id
1 'polypeptide(L)' 'MSMFNNRFITIPSMIAIAISLLILIQVTIVDTANALSRYINCVTKVANNNGTVSMSNIENCYDKVFKGANDADDFGIPLK' A
#
# COMPACT_ATOMS: atom_id res chain seq x y z
N MET A 1 27.42 -35.06 17.55
CA MET A 1 27.62 -33.96 16.58
C MET A 1 26.39 -33.64 15.70
N SER A 2 25.32 -34.45 15.67
CA SER A 2 24.15 -34.19 14.78
C SER A 2 23.16 -33.15 15.34
N MET A 3 22.98 -33.08 16.66
CA MET A 3 21.99 -32.17 17.29
C MET A 3 22.38 -30.68 17.25
N PHE A 4 23.68 -30.36 17.28
CA PHE A 4 24.20 -28.99 17.20
C PHE A 4 24.01 -28.38 15.81
N ASN A 5 24.12 -29.18 14.75
CA ASN A 5 24.00 -28.73 13.37
C ASN A 5 22.56 -28.30 13.03
N ASN A 6 21.55 -29.04 13.53
CA ASN A 6 20.15 -28.66 13.37
C ASN A 6 19.79 -27.36 14.10
N ARG A 7 20.35 -27.11 15.29
CA ARG A 7 20.14 -25.85 16.03
C ARG A 7 20.85 -24.66 15.38
N PHE A 8 22.03 -24.89 14.79
CA PHE A 8 22.78 -23.86 14.08
C PHE A 8 22.11 -23.43 12.77
N ILE A 9 21.32 -24.31 12.14
CA ILE A 9 20.55 -24.01 10.90
C ILE A 9 19.15 -23.46 11.21
N THR A 10 18.50 -23.90 12.28
CA THR A 10 17.14 -23.44 12.63
C THR A 10 17.10 -21.99 13.11
N ILE A 11 18.08 -21.54 13.89
CA ILE A 11 18.11 -20.14 14.38
C ILE A 11 18.17 -19.10 13.24
N PRO A 12 19.12 -19.17 12.27
CA PRO A 12 19.15 -18.21 11.16
C PRO A 12 17.93 -18.32 10.24
N SER A 13 17.36 -19.53 10.08
CA SER A 13 16.13 -19.74 9.30
C SER A 13 14.91 -19.02 9.92
N MET A 14 14.73 -19.12 11.24
CA MET A 14 13.65 -18.43 11.94
C MET A 14 13.78 -16.90 11.85
N ILE A 15 15.02 -16.39 11.91
CA ILE A 15 15.30 -14.96 11.74
C ILE A 15 14.94 -14.50 10.33
N ALA A 16 15.31 -15.26 9.30
CA ALA A 16 14.99 -14.93 7.91
C ALA A 16 13.47 -14.88 7.67
N ILE A 17 12.71 -15.82 8.24
CA ILE A 17 11.24 -15.83 8.17
C ILE A 17 10.66 -14.61 8.87
N ALA A 18 11.12 -14.29 10.08
CA ALA A 18 10.65 -13.13 10.83
C ALA A 18 10.90 -11.82 10.08
N ILE A 19 12.09 -11.63 9.52
CA ILE A 19 12.44 -10.44 8.73
C ILE A 19 11.56 -10.35 7.48
N SER A 20 11.34 -11.47 6.79
CA SER A 20 10.49 -11.51 5.59
C SER A 20 9.05 -11.10 5.92
N LEU A 21 8.49 -11.58 7.04
CA LEU A 21 7.16 -11.16 7.51
C LEU A 21 7.11 -9.67 7.84
N LEU A 22 8.13 -9.13 8.51
CA LEU A 22 8.20 -7.70 8.83
C LEU A 22 8.23 -6.84 7.56
N ILE A 23 9.00 -7.24 6.54
CA ILE A 23 9.05 -6.52 5.26
C ILE A 23 7.67 -6.54 4.59
N LEU A 24 6.98 -7.69 4.55
CA LEU A 24 5.65 -7.80 3.97
C LEU A 24 4.61 -6.93 4.69
N ILE A 25 4.65 -6.90 6.02
CA ILE A 25 3.81 -6.01 6.83
C ILE A 25 4.09 -4.54 6.51
N GLN A 26 5.37 -4.15 6.39
CA GLN A 26 5.70 -2.77 6.08
C GLN A 26 5.29 -2.39 4.66
N VAL A 27 5.53 -3.23 3.65
CA VAL A 27 5.12 -2.94 2.27
C VAL A 27 3.60 -2.82 2.15
N THR A 28 2.84 -3.71 2.79
CA THR A 28 1.37 -3.70 2.71
C THR A 28 0.74 -2.51 3.45
N ILE A 29 1.29 -2.10 4.60
CA ILE A 29 0.71 -1.02 5.41
C ILE A 29 1.25 0.35 4.98
N VAL A 30 2.55 0.48 4.71
CA VAL A 30 3.16 1.79 4.44
C VAL A 30 2.71 2.34 3.10
N ASP A 31 2.61 1.50 2.07
CA ASP A 31 2.20 1.98 0.74
C ASP A 31 0.71 2.36 0.73
N THR A 32 -0.14 1.52 1.33
CA THR A 32 -1.57 1.80 1.46
C THR A 32 -1.85 3.02 2.35
N ALA A 33 -1.15 3.17 3.46
CA ALA A 33 -1.27 4.34 4.34
C ALA A 33 -0.75 5.63 3.67
N ASN A 34 0.33 5.55 2.90
CA ASN A 34 0.88 6.67 2.14
C ASN A 34 -0.07 7.10 1.01
N ALA A 35 -0.70 6.15 0.31
CA ALA A 35 -1.75 6.44 -0.67
C ALA A 35 -2.96 7.10 0.00
N LEU A 36 -3.49 6.53 1.09
CA LEU A 36 -4.61 7.12 1.82
C LEU A 36 -4.30 8.54 2.32
N SER A 37 -3.10 8.76 2.86
CA SER A 37 -2.65 10.08 3.31
C SER A 37 -2.60 11.10 2.16
N ARG A 38 -2.08 10.71 0.99
CA ARG A 38 -2.06 11.57 -0.21
C ARG A 38 -3.46 11.89 -0.71
N TYR A 39 -4.37 10.92 -0.67
CA TYR A 39 -5.77 11.11 -1.04
C TYR A 39 -6.47 12.11 -0.12
N ILE A 40 -6.38 11.92 1.20
CA ILE A 40 -6.96 12.83 2.19
C ILE A 40 -6.39 14.25 1.98
N ASN A 41 -5.08 14.38 1.82
CA ASN A 41 -4.45 15.69 1.60
C ASN A 41 -4.96 16.38 0.31
N CYS A 42 -5.19 15.62 -0.77
CA CYS A 42 -5.79 16.15 -1.99
C CYS A 42 -7.21 16.66 -1.75
N VAL A 43 -8.07 15.85 -1.13
CA VAL A 43 -9.46 16.22 -0.83
C VAL A 43 -9.52 17.43 0.09
N THR A 44 -8.71 17.46 1.15
CA THR A 44 -8.62 18.59 2.08
C THR A 44 -8.11 19.86 1.38
N LYS A 45 -7.12 19.76 0.48
CA LYS A 45 -6.64 20.90 -0.29
C LYS A 45 -7.72 21.47 -1.20
N VAL A 46 -8.51 20.61 -1.84
CA VAL A 46 -9.63 21.07 -2.67
C VAL A 46 -10.74 21.69 -1.82
N ALA A 47 -11.07 21.07 -0.68
CA ALA A 47 -12.02 21.62 0.28
C ALA A 47 -11.62 23.03 0.75
N ASN A 48 -10.33 23.22 1.08
CA ASN A 48 -9.80 24.49 1.54
C ASN A 48 -9.76 25.55 0.44
N ASN A 49 -9.43 25.17 -0.80
CA ASN A 49 -9.36 26.12 -1.93
C ASN A 49 -10.74 26.56 -2.43
N ASN A 50 -11.70 25.63 -2.49
CA ASN A 50 -13.00 25.88 -3.09
C ASN A 50 -14.09 26.17 -2.05
N GLY A 51 -13.79 26.03 -0.75
CA GLY A 51 -14.74 26.15 0.35
C GLY A 51 -15.79 25.01 0.42
N THR A 52 -15.71 24.05 -0.51
CA THR A 52 -16.62 22.91 -0.62
C THR A 52 -15.95 21.75 -1.34
N VAL A 53 -16.49 20.55 -1.16
CA VAL A 53 -16.07 19.32 -1.85
C VAL A 53 -17.22 18.81 -2.71
N SER A 54 -17.02 18.75 -4.02
CA SER A 54 -17.93 18.08 -4.95
C SER A 54 -17.47 16.64 -5.21
N MET A 55 -18.39 15.79 -5.68
CA MET A 55 -18.09 14.40 -6.06
C MET A 55 -16.98 14.30 -7.10
N SER A 56 -16.99 15.20 -8.08
CA SER A 56 -15.94 15.29 -9.11
C SER A 56 -14.54 15.60 -8.55
N ASN A 57 -14.45 16.30 -7.43
CA ASN A 57 -13.17 16.59 -6.78
C ASN A 57 -12.63 15.36 -6.05
N ILE A 58 -13.53 14.57 -5.46
CA ILE A 58 -13.23 13.30 -4.80
C ILE A 58 -12.70 12.30 -5.83
N GLU A 59 -13.42 12.11 -6.94
CA GLU A 59 -13.05 11.22 -8.04
C GLU A 59 -11.68 11.61 -8.63
N ASN A 60 -11.47 12.90 -8.93
CA ASN A 60 -10.17 13.38 -9.42
C ASN A 60 -9.02 13.16 -8.43
N CYS A 61 -9.26 13.30 -7.12
CA CYS A 61 -8.25 13.03 -6.10
C CYS A 61 -7.99 11.54 -5.93
N TYR A 62 -9.02 10.71 -6.05
CA TYR A 62 -8.94 9.27 -6.03
C TYR A 62 -8.14 8.74 -7.22
N ASP A 63 -8.50 9.14 -8.44
CA ASP A 63 -7.81 8.75 -9.67
C ASP A 63 -6.35 9.21 -9.70
N LYS A 64 -6.03 10.36 -9.12
CA LYS A 64 -4.63 10.84 -9.02
C LYS A 64 -3.75 9.96 -8.13
N VAL A 65 -4.31 9.39 -7.09
CA VAL A 65 -3.56 8.67 -6.05
C VAL A 65 -3.60 7.17 -6.28
N PHE A 66 -4.73 6.66 -6.75
CA PHE A 66 -4.99 5.24 -7.01
C PHE A 66 -5.12 4.97 -8.52
N LYS A 67 -4.25 5.60 -9.34
CA LYS A 67 -4.20 5.39 -10.80
C LYS A 67 -4.22 3.90 -11.13
N GLY A 68 -5.29 3.44 -11.78
CA GLY A 68 -5.60 2.03 -12.04
C GLY A 68 -6.99 1.59 -11.56
N ALA A 69 -7.70 2.38 -10.76
CA ALA A 69 -9.07 2.05 -10.34
C ALA A 69 -10.15 2.27 -11.44
N ASN A 70 -9.85 3.08 -12.45
CA ASN A 70 -10.72 3.32 -13.63
C ASN A 70 -10.18 2.70 -14.93
N ASP A 71 -8.94 2.15 -14.93
CA ASP A 71 -8.33 1.48 -16.09
C ASP A 71 -8.07 0.01 -15.76
N ALA A 72 -9.07 -0.65 -15.22
CA ALA A 72 -9.03 -2.06 -14.92
C ALA A 72 -10.47 -2.57 -14.94
N ASP A 73 -10.75 -3.53 -15.81
CA ASP A 73 -11.82 -4.48 -15.49
C ASP A 73 -11.51 -5.18 -14.15
N ASP A 74 -12.44 -5.96 -13.60
CA ASP A 74 -12.38 -6.64 -12.28
C ASP A 74 -11.03 -7.37 -11.96
N PHE A 75 -10.16 -7.53 -12.96
CA PHE A 75 -8.84 -8.19 -12.91
C PHE A 75 -7.61 -7.28 -13.11
N GLY A 76 -7.72 -5.95 -13.19
CA GLY A 76 -6.54 -5.07 -13.23
C GLY A 76 -5.97 -4.77 -14.63
N ILE A 77 -6.72 -4.98 -15.72
CA ILE A 77 -6.20 -4.77 -17.09
C ILE A 77 -6.62 -3.40 -17.66
N PRO A 78 -5.67 -2.56 -18.14
CA PRO A 78 -6.00 -1.27 -18.76
C PRO A 78 -6.86 -1.41 -20.01
N LEU A 79 -8.07 -0.86 -19.95
CA LEU A 79 -8.98 -0.73 -21.08
C LEU A 79 -8.45 0.38 -22.01
N LYS A 80 -8.22 0.01 -23.26
CA LYS A 80 -7.57 0.83 -24.28
C LYS A 80 -8.58 1.56 -25.15
#